data_AF-A0AB34SJ40-F1
#
_entry.id   AF-A0AB34SJ40-F1
#
_cell.length_a   1.000
_cell.length_b   1.000
_cell.length_c   1.000
_cell.angle_alpha   90.00
_cell.angle_beta   90.00
_cell.angle_gamma   90.00
#
_symmetry.space_group_name_H-M   'P 1'
#
loop_
_entity.id
_entity.type
_entity.pdbx_description
1 polymer ?
#
loop_
_entity_poly.entity_id
_entity_poly.type
_entity_poly.pdbx_seq_one_letter_code
_entity_poly.pdbx_strand_id
1 'polypeptide(L)'
;MGGIKQRTGENETGGSFEKLRKAAKELYPKSKEVYYWSAQDCMTIDGIPYIGRYSDDTPNIYVATGFNKWGMTSSMVSAMLISDMISGKENDYSEIFSPKRFDLSLSISNVGKDISKTAKNFIAQKIYIPSNRIEHIQNGHAGIVEHEGEKVGVYKNIKGEVFFVSTKCAHLGCELHWNADELTWDCPCHGSRFDYNGKLIESPATKNLVDN
;
A
#
# COMPACT_ATOMS: atom_id res chain seq x y z
N MET A 1 9.35 -14.46 11.45
CA MET A 1 8.08 -14.09 12.10
C MET A 1 7.44 -12.95 11.32
N GLY A 2 6.12 -12.80 11.39
CA GLY A 2 5.39 -11.67 10.80
C GLY A 2 4.32 -11.17 11.77
N GLY A 3 3.58 -10.13 11.39
CA GLY A 3 2.42 -9.67 12.16
C GLY A 3 2.36 -8.17 12.44
N ILE A 4 3.43 -7.42 12.16
CA ILE A 4 3.35 -5.97 12.17
C ILE A 4 2.60 -5.52 10.91
N LYS A 5 1.51 -4.78 11.13
CA LYS A 5 0.65 -4.24 10.07
C LYS A 5 0.60 -2.73 10.19
N GLN A 6 0.57 -2.08 9.04
CA GLN A 6 0.38 -0.64 8.90
C GLN A 6 -0.29 -0.39 7.55
N ARG A 7 -0.96 0.75 7.43
CA ARG A 7 -1.46 1.21 6.13
C ARG A 7 -0.29 1.77 5.31
N THR A 8 -0.35 1.59 3.99
CA THR A 8 0.59 2.22 3.06
C THR A 8 0.65 3.73 3.31
N GLY A 9 1.86 4.29 3.39
CA GLY A 9 2.08 5.71 3.72
C GLY A 9 1.94 6.10 5.19
N GLU A 10 1.88 5.15 6.13
CA GLU A 10 1.89 5.41 7.59
C GLU A 10 3.19 4.94 8.29
N ASN A 11 4.32 4.88 7.58
CA ASN A 11 5.60 4.37 8.13
C ASN A 11 6.77 5.36 8.02
N GLU A 12 6.49 6.64 8.20
CA GLU A 12 7.48 7.72 8.01
C GLU A 12 8.72 7.59 8.91
N THR A 13 8.54 7.07 10.13
CA THR A 13 9.62 6.89 11.10
C THR A 13 10.20 5.48 11.12
N GLY A 14 9.59 4.53 10.41
CA GLY A 14 9.99 3.13 10.42
C GLY A 14 9.76 2.43 11.76
N GLY A 15 10.52 1.37 12.00
CA GLY A 15 10.52 0.61 13.26
C GLY A 15 9.61 -0.61 13.25
N SER A 16 9.01 -0.96 12.10
CA SER A 16 8.18 -2.17 12.01
C SER A 16 9.03 -3.44 12.10
N PHE A 17 10.23 -3.44 11.52
CA PHE A 17 11.17 -4.55 11.65
C PHE A 17 11.70 -4.68 13.08
N GLU A 18 12.00 -3.58 13.77
CA GLU A 18 12.46 -3.53 15.15
C GLU A 18 11.44 -4.16 16.10
N LYS A 19 10.15 -3.87 15.89
CA LYS A 19 9.06 -4.50 16.65
C LYS A 19 9.04 -6.02 16.46
N LEU A 20 9.22 -6.51 15.21
CA LEU A 20 9.33 -7.94 14.93
C LEU A 20 10.57 -8.56 15.57
N ARG A 21 11.72 -7.89 15.48
CA ARG A 21 12.99 -8.32 16.08
C ARG A 21 12.88 -8.44 17.60
N LYS A 22 12.25 -7.44 18.25
CA LYS A 22 11.99 -7.46 19.69
C LYS A 22 11.13 -8.66 20.08
N ALA A 23 10.00 -8.86 19.42
CA ALA A 23 9.15 -10.02 19.65
C ALA A 23 9.90 -11.34 19.38
N ALA A 24 10.79 -11.39 18.37
CA ALA A 24 11.55 -12.60 18.03
C ALA A 24 12.49 -12.99 19.16
N LYS A 25 13.14 -11.99 19.77
CA LYS A 25 14.06 -12.19 20.89
C LYS A 25 13.35 -12.55 22.19
N GLU A 26 12.16 -12.02 22.42
CA GLU A 26 11.34 -12.40 23.57
C GLU A 26 10.88 -13.86 23.48
N LEU A 27 10.39 -14.28 22.32
CA LEU A 27 9.87 -15.65 22.12
C LEU A 27 10.98 -16.69 21.88
N TYR A 28 12.02 -16.29 21.14
CA TYR A 28 13.11 -17.16 20.71
C TYR A 28 14.47 -16.45 20.91
N PRO A 29 14.99 -16.38 22.15
CA PRO A 29 16.19 -15.58 22.47
C PRO A 29 17.43 -15.93 21.63
N LYS A 30 17.58 -17.22 21.30
CA LYS A 30 18.70 -17.76 20.50
C LYS A 30 18.50 -17.64 18.98
N SER A 31 17.35 -17.13 18.53
CA SER A 31 17.09 -16.96 17.09
C SER A 31 18.07 -15.94 16.46
N LYS A 32 18.34 -16.14 15.17
CA LYS A 32 19.15 -15.23 14.35
C LYS A 32 18.32 -14.81 13.14
N GLU A 33 18.25 -13.51 12.89
CA GLU A 33 17.68 -12.99 11.65
C GLU A 33 18.63 -13.31 10.48
N VAL A 34 18.07 -13.87 9.40
CA VAL A 34 18.82 -14.16 8.16
C VAL A 34 18.34 -13.24 7.04
N TYR A 35 17.03 -12.98 6.99
CA TYR A 35 16.38 -12.10 6.03
C TYR A 35 15.20 -11.38 6.70
N TYR A 36 14.83 -10.23 6.15
CA TYR A 36 13.63 -9.49 6.50
C TYR A 36 13.00 -8.93 5.22
N TRP A 37 11.68 -8.85 5.19
CA TRP A 37 10.92 -8.33 4.07
C TRP A 37 9.55 -7.86 4.54
N SER A 38 8.94 -7.03 3.72
CA SER A 38 7.57 -6.55 3.81
C SER A 38 6.77 -7.12 2.64
N ALA A 39 5.45 -7.11 2.77
CA ALA A 39 4.54 -7.39 1.68
C ALA A 39 3.33 -6.47 1.80
N GLN A 40 2.65 -6.25 0.68
CA GLN A 40 1.41 -5.50 0.63
C GLN A 40 0.24 -6.42 0.33
N ASP A 41 -0.93 -6.06 0.86
CA ASP A 41 -2.16 -6.76 0.55
C ASP A 41 -3.32 -5.78 0.48
N CYS A 42 -4.27 -6.11 -0.37
CA CYS A 42 -5.54 -5.43 -0.46
C CYS A 42 -6.43 -5.91 0.68
N MET A 43 -7.03 -4.96 1.39
CA MET A 43 -7.91 -5.24 2.51
C MET A 43 -9.35 -4.94 2.07
N THR A 44 -10.26 -5.87 2.28
CA THR A 44 -11.69 -5.60 2.11
C THR A 44 -12.27 -4.99 3.37
N ILE A 45 -13.40 -4.30 3.24
CA ILE A 45 -14.05 -3.59 4.35
C ILE A 45 -14.68 -4.56 5.35
N ASP A 46 -15.09 -5.74 4.88
CA ASP A 46 -15.74 -6.80 5.66
C ASP A 46 -14.78 -7.91 6.10
N GLY A 47 -13.53 -7.89 5.62
CA GLY A 47 -12.54 -8.93 5.90
C GLY A 47 -12.73 -10.23 5.11
N ILE A 48 -13.71 -10.29 4.21
CA ILE A 48 -13.97 -11.43 3.32
C ILE A 48 -13.37 -11.11 1.94
N PRO A 49 -12.69 -12.05 1.25
CA PRO A 49 -12.18 -11.81 -0.11
C PRO A 49 -13.29 -11.56 -1.14
N TYR A 50 -13.01 -10.78 -2.17
CA TYR A 50 -13.88 -10.64 -3.35
C TYR A 50 -13.47 -11.69 -4.39
N ILE A 51 -14.35 -12.66 -4.66
CA ILE A 51 -14.14 -13.76 -5.60
C ILE A 51 -15.40 -13.93 -6.45
N GLY A 52 -15.29 -13.74 -7.76
CA GLY A 52 -16.40 -13.95 -8.69
C GLY A 52 -16.32 -13.07 -9.93
N ARG A 53 -17.45 -12.85 -10.60
CA ARG A 53 -17.52 -11.95 -11.77
C ARG A 53 -17.19 -10.51 -11.39
N TYR A 54 -16.37 -9.86 -12.21
CA TYR A 54 -15.96 -8.47 -11.98
C TYR A 54 -17.13 -7.49 -12.15
N SER A 55 -17.92 -7.64 -13.21
CA SER A 55 -19.10 -6.82 -13.53
C SER A 55 -20.05 -7.59 -14.45
N ASP A 56 -21.33 -7.20 -14.46
CA ASP A 56 -22.35 -7.75 -15.36
C ASP A 56 -22.06 -7.44 -16.83
N ASP A 57 -21.45 -6.28 -17.12
CA ASP A 57 -21.08 -5.87 -18.47
C ASP A 57 -19.86 -6.62 -19.01
N THR A 58 -19.15 -7.34 -18.13
CA THR A 58 -17.95 -8.11 -18.46
C THR A 58 -18.10 -9.55 -17.95
N PRO A 59 -19.04 -10.34 -18.51
CA PRO A 59 -19.42 -11.65 -17.95
C PRO A 59 -18.30 -12.69 -17.96
N ASN A 60 -17.25 -12.47 -18.77
CA ASN A 60 -16.10 -13.36 -18.91
C ASN A 60 -14.86 -12.87 -18.11
N ILE A 61 -15.00 -11.82 -17.30
CA ILE A 61 -13.93 -11.31 -16.44
C ILE A 61 -14.26 -11.68 -14.99
N TYR A 62 -13.31 -12.37 -14.36
CA TYR A 62 -13.39 -12.79 -12.96
C TYR A 62 -12.31 -12.08 -12.15
N VAL A 63 -12.57 -11.87 -10.87
CA VAL A 63 -11.64 -11.30 -9.90
C VAL A 63 -11.52 -12.22 -8.69
N ALA A 64 -10.33 -12.30 -8.12
CA ALA A 64 -10.05 -12.88 -6.82
C ALA A 64 -9.06 -11.95 -6.11
N THR A 65 -9.54 -11.14 -5.16
CA THR A 65 -8.74 -10.08 -4.53
C THR A 65 -9.20 -9.80 -3.10
N GLY A 66 -8.48 -8.92 -2.41
CA GLY A 66 -8.84 -8.49 -1.06
C GLY A 66 -8.68 -9.63 -0.05
N PHE A 67 -7.57 -10.37 -0.12
CA PHE A 67 -7.40 -11.57 0.68
C PHE A 67 -7.10 -11.30 2.15
N ASN A 68 -6.91 -10.03 2.54
CA ASN A 68 -6.73 -9.63 3.93
C ASN A 68 -5.57 -10.37 4.66
N LYS A 69 -4.50 -10.73 3.93
CA LYS A 69 -3.31 -11.52 4.31
C LYS A 69 -3.48 -13.04 4.29
N TRP A 70 -4.65 -13.52 3.91
CA TRP A 70 -5.03 -14.92 3.94
C TRP A 70 -5.14 -15.55 2.55
N GLY A 71 -4.38 -15.04 1.57
CA GLY A 71 -4.46 -15.49 0.18
C GLY A 71 -4.14 -16.97 -0.01
N MET A 72 -3.15 -17.50 0.70
CA MET A 72 -2.81 -18.92 0.62
C MET A 72 -3.95 -19.82 1.11
N THR A 73 -4.58 -19.48 2.25
CA THR A 73 -5.68 -20.26 2.81
C THR A 73 -6.96 -20.14 1.99
N SER A 74 -7.22 -18.97 1.40
CA SER A 74 -8.42 -18.72 0.60
C SER A 74 -8.26 -19.08 -0.89
N SER A 75 -7.07 -19.49 -1.32
CA SER A 75 -6.78 -19.83 -2.72
C SER A 75 -7.68 -20.94 -3.27
N MET A 76 -7.95 -21.97 -2.45
CA MET A 76 -8.76 -23.12 -2.87
C MET A 76 -10.21 -22.75 -3.09
N VAL A 77 -10.80 -21.93 -2.20
CA VAL A 77 -12.18 -21.46 -2.41
C VAL A 77 -12.24 -20.54 -3.64
N SER A 78 -11.21 -19.74 -3.92
CA SER A 78 -11.14 -18.96 -5.16
C SER A 78 -11.13 -19.84 -6.41
N ALA A 79 -10.30 -20.87 -6.42
CA ALA A 79 -10.19 -21.81 -7.54
C ALA A 79 -11.51 -22.56 -7.77
N MET A 80 -12.15 -23.05 -6.70
CA MET A 80 -13.45 -23.72 -6.78
C MET A 80 -14.52 -22.82 -7.37
N LEU A 81 -14.69 -21.61 -6.82
CA LEU A 81 -15.74 -20.69 -7.26
C LEU A 81 -15.56 -20.27 -8.72
N ILE A 82 -14.35 -19.89 -9.11
CA ILE A 82 -14.09 -19.46 -10.50
C ILE A 82 -14.23 -20.64 -11.47
N SER A 83 -13.74 -21.82 -11.11
CA SER A 83 -13.89 -23.04 -11.94
C SER A 83 -15.35 -23.43 -12.13
N ASP A 84 -16.16 -23.37 -11.08
CA ASP A 84 -17.59 -23.68 -11.15
C ASP A 84 -18.32 -22.65 -12.01
N MET A 85 -18.05 -21.36 -11.84
CA MET A 85 -18.61 -20.30 -12.69
C MET A 85 -18.25 -20.49 -14.18
N ILE A 86 -17.00 -20.82 -14.49
CA ILE A 86 -16.55 -21.11 -15.87
C ILE A 86 -17.25 -22.36 -16.43
N SER A 87 -17.49 -23.36 -15.58
CA SER A 87 -18.13 -24.62 -15.97
C SER A 87 -19.66 -24.56 -15.97
N GLY A 88 -20.26 -23.43 -15.61
CA GLY A 88 -21.72 -23.29 -15.47
C GLY A 88 -22.32 -24.11 -14.32
N LYS A 89 -21.53 -24.38 -13.27
CA LYS A 89 -21.99 -25.09 -12.07
C LYS A 89 -22.39 -24.08 -10.98
N GLU A 90 -23.51 -24.33 -10.33
CA GLU A 90 -23.91 -23.57 -9.14
C GLU A 90 -23.02 -23.94 -7.96
N ASN A 91 -22.76 -22.96 -7.08
CA ASN A 91 -21.94 -23.16 -5.89
C ASN A 91 -22.50 -22.34 -4.72
N ASP A 92 -22.78 -23.02 -3.61
CA ASP A 92 -23.43 -22.48 -2.40
C ASP A 92 -22.66 -21.33 -1.74
N TYR A 93 -21.35 -21.23 -1.98
CA TYR A 93 -20.51 -20.17 -1.41
C TYR A 93 -20.44 -18.91 -2.27
N SER A 94 -20.99 -18.92 -3.49
CA SER A 94 -20.81 -17.82 -4.48
C SER A 94 -21.24 -16.46 -3.96
N GLU A 95 -22.39 -16.39 -3.28
CA GLU A 95 -22.93 -15.12 -2.76
C GLU A 95 -22.06 -14.52 -1.64
N ILE A 96 -21.43 -15.36 -0.82
CA ILE A 96 -20.58 -14.94 0.30
C ILE A 96 -19.35 -14.19 -0.22
N PHE A 97 -18.76 -14.68 -1.32
CA PHE A 97 -17.54 -14.10 -1.87
C PHE A 97 -17.79 -13.16 -3.06
N SER A 98 -19.04 -13.05 -3.52
CA SER A 98 -19.41 -12.20 -4.66
C SER A 98 -18.88 -10.78 -4.48
N PRO A 99 -18.19 -10.20 -5.49
CA PRO A 99 -17.81 -8.78 -5.47
C PRO A 99 -19.02 -7.85 -5.32
N LYS A 100 -20.22 -8.29 -5.77
CA LYS A 100 -21.47 -7.52 -5.67
C LYS A 100 -22.07 -7.46 -4.26
N ARG A 101 -21.63 -8.32 -3.33
CA ARG A 101 -22.12 -8.26 -1.95
C ARG A 101 -21.85 -6.90 -1.30
N PHE A 102 -20.91 -6.15 -1.88
CA PHE A 102 -20.61 -4.77 -1.54
C PHE A 102 -21.84 -3.84 -1.60
N ASP A 103 -22.85 -4.15 -2.42
CA ASP A 103 -24.09 -3.38 -2.52
C ASP A 103 -25.17 -3.75 -1.48
N LEU A 104 -25.02 -4.85 -0.73
CA LEU A 104 -26.11 -5.37 0.12
C LEU A 104 -25.95 -5.10 1.62
N SER A 105 -24.73 -4.84 2.12
CA SER A 105 -24.46 -4.68 3.56
C SER A 105 -23.54 -3.50 3.87
N LEU A 106 -24.14 -2.39 4.25
CA LEU A 106 -23.50 -1.16 4.75
C LEU A 106 -22.29 -1.39 5.68
N SER A 107 -21.24 -0.57 5.52
CA SER A 107 -20.48 -0.03 6.65
C SER A 107 -19.95 1.38 6.33
N ILE A 108 -20.85 2.36 6.45
CA ILE A 108 -20.60 3.80 6.18
C ILE A 108 -19.42 4.35 7.02
N SER A 109 -19.10 3.73 8.16
CA SER A 109 -18.05 4.21 9.06
C SER A 109 -16.62 3.91 8.58
N ASN A 110 -16.37 2.75 7.95
CA ASN A 110 -15.03 2.39 7.46
C ASN A 110 -14.74 3.01 6.09
N VAL A 111 -15.72 3.00 5.18
CA VAL A 111 -15.63 3.72 3.89
C VAL A 111 -15.41 5.21 4.13
N GLY A 112 -16.10 5.82 5.09
CA GLY A 112 -15.92 7.22 5.44
C GLY A 112 -14.51 7.56 5.92
N LYS A 113 -13.85 6.67 6.69
CA LYS A 113 -12.45 6.87 7.11
C LYS A 113 -11.49 6.83 5.94
N ASP A 114 -11.66 5.87 5.03
CA ASP A 114 -10.79 5.73 3.86
C ASP A 114 -10.99 6.89 2.88
N ILE A 115 -12.24 7.27 2.60
CA ILE A 115 -12.57 8.45 1.77
C ILE A 115 -12.04 9.73 2.42
N SER A 116 -12.28 9.94 3.71
CA SER A 116 -11.79 11.13 4.43
C SER A 116 -10.27 11.23 4.38
N LYS A 117 -9.57 10.10 4.57
CA LYS A 117 -8.12 10.08 4.52
C LYS A 117 -7.58 10.34 3.11
N THR A 118 -8.19 9.74 2.09
CA THR A 118 -7.86 10.02 0.68
C THR A 118 -8.07 11.49 0.34
N ALA A 119 -9.21 12.08 0.72
CA ALA A 119 -9.49 13.49 0.50
C ALA A 119 -8.50 14.42 1.24
N LYS A 120 -8.17 14.11 2.50
CA LYS A 120 -7.17 14.85 3.27
C LYS A 120 -5.80 14.83 2.59
N ASN A 121 -5.31 13.67 2.18
CA ASN A 121 -3.99 13.52 1.57
C ASN A 121 -3.91 14.09 0.15
N PHE A 122 -5.05 14.16 -0.55
CA PHE A 122 -5.16 14.87 -1.81
C PHE A 122 -5.09 16.40 -1.61
N ILE A 123 -5.76 16.93 -0.57
CA ILE A 123 -5.78 18.37 -0.26
C ILE A 123 -4.46 18.82 0.40
N ALA A 124 -3.80 17.96 1.19
CA ALA A 124 -2.56 18.27 1.91
C ALA A 124 -1.45 18.81 0.99
N GLN A 125 -1.40 18.36 -0.27
CA GLN A 125 -0.49 18.92 -1.27
C GLN A 125 -0.59 20.43 -1.44
N LYS A 126 -1.77 21.02 -1.22
CA LYS A 126 -2.05 22.43 -1.52
C LYS A 126 -1.79 23.38 -0.36
N ILE A 127 -1.60 22.88 0.87
CA ILE A 127 -1.70 23.71 2.08
C ILE A 127 -0.37 23.77 2.88
N TYR A 128 0.65 23.00 2.51
CA TYR A 128 1.90 22.96 3.28
C TYR A 128 3.15 22.96 2.38
N ILE A 129 3.88 24.09 2.39
CA ILE A 129 5.26 24.18 1.90
C ILE A 129 6.17 24.15 3.14
N PRO A 130 6.83 23.02 3.43
CA PRO A 130 7.79 22.97 4.52
C PRO A 130 8.97 23.90 4.21
N SER A 131 9.34 24.77 5.15
CA SER A 131 10.53 25.64 5.07
C SER A 131 11.86 24.88 5.23
N ASN A 132 11.81 23.54 5.25
CA ASN A 132 12.98 22.70 5.43
C ASN A 132 13.87 22.79 4.20
N ARG A 133 15.15 23.06 4.45
CA ARG A 133 16.20 23.03 3.44
C ARG A 133 16.79 21.63 3.35
N ILE A 134 17.31 21.28 2.19
CA ILE A 134 18.03 20.01 1.93
C ILE A 134 19.14 19.76 2.99
N GLU A 135 19.78 20.84 3.46
CA GLU A 135 20.84 20.81 4.48
C GLU A 135 20.41 20.13 5.80
N HIS A 136 19.12 20.14 6.12
CA HIS A 136 18.60 19.54 7.35
C HIS A 136 18.32 18.04 7.21
N ILE A 137 18.37 17.49 6.00
CA ILE A 137 18.17 16.05 5.76
C ILE A 137 19.48 15.32 6.06
N GLN A 138 19.45 14.52 7.13
CA GLN A 138 20.57 13.68 7.53
C GLN A 138 20.76 12.50 6.58
N ASN A 139 21.98 11.95 6.53
CA ASN A 139 22.24 10.72 5.79
C ASN A 139 21.34 9.59 6.33
N GLY A 140 20.80 8.77 5.42
CA GLY A 140 19.83 7.71 5.72
C GLY A 140 18.39 8.20 5.94
N HIS A 141 18.10 9.50 5.79
CA HIS A 141 16.78 10.06 6.03
C HIS A 141 16.19 10.68 4.77
N ALA A 142 14.87 10.81 4.77
CA ALA A 142 14.13 11.53 3.75
C ALA A 142 13.27 12.63 4.38
N GLY A 143 12.83 13.54 3.53
CA GLY A 143 11.88 14.57 3.91
C GLY A 143 11.34 15.28 2.68
N ILE A 144 10.30 16.08 2.89
CA ILE A 144 9.81 16.99 1.87
C ILE A 144 10.39 18.37 2.13
N VAL A 145 10.95 18.99 1.08
CA VAL A 145 11.65 20.27 1.13
C VAL A 145 11.21 21.16 -0.03
N GLU A 146 11.51 22.45 0.09
CA GLU A 146 11.43 23.39 -1.02
C GLU A 146 12.79 23.42 -1.76
N HIS A 147 12.76 23.20 -3.07
CA HIS A 147 13.93 23.28 -3.95
C HIS A 147 13.54 23.98 -5.24
N GLU A 148 14.27 25.04 -5.60
CA GLU A 148 14.01 25.84 -6.81
C GLU A 148 12.56 26.37 -6.93
N GLY A 149 11.91 26.64 -5.79
CA GLY A 149 10.52 27.11 -5.74
C GLY A 149 9.47 25.99 -5.88
N GLU A 150 9.89 24.73 -5.95
CA GLU A 150 9.01 23.57 -6.01
C GLU A 150 9.12 22.68 -4.75
N LYS A 151 8.01 22.00 -4.42
CA LYS A 151 7.94 21.05 -3.30
C LYS A 151 8.38 19.67 -3.78
N VAL A 152 9.55 19.21 -3.33
CA VAL A 152 10.18 17.96 -3.76
C VAL A 152 10.37 17.00 -2.59
N GLY A 153 10.24 15.69 -2.87
CA GLY A 153 10.62 14.64 -1.96
C GLY A 153 12.12 14.41 -2.09
N VAL A 154 12.84 14.39 -0.97
CA VAL A 154 14.28 14.19 -0.93
C VAL A 154 14.62 13.01 -0.06
N TYR A 155 15.45 12.11 -0.56
CA TYR A 155 16.13 11.10 0.24
C TYR A 155 17.65 11.31 0.15
N LYS A 156 18.33 11.30 1.29
CA LYS A 156 19.79 11.34 1.35
C LYS A 156 20.30 9.99 1.82
N ASN A 157 21.05 9.27 0.98
CA ASN A 157 21.54 7.96 1.35
C ASN A 157 22.69 8.02 2.38
N ILE A 158 23.16 6.86 2.83
CA ILE A 158 24.24 6.76 3.82
C ILE A 158 25.57 7.39 3.37
N LYS A 159 25.82 7.46 2.06
CA LYS A 159 27.02 8.08 1.46
C LYS A 159 26.86 9.59 1.30
N GLY A 160 25.67 10.14 1.55
CA GLY A 160 25.35 11.55 1.38
C GLY A 160 24.88 11.92 -0.03
N GLU A 161 24.70 10.95 -0.92
CA GLU A 161 24.09 11.18 -2.24
C GLU A 161 22.61 11.54 -2.05
N VAL A 162 22.14 12.54 -2.79
CA VAL A 162 20.81 13.12 -2.66
C VAL A 162 19.96 12.72 -3.86
N PHE A 163 18.76 12.22 -3.60
CA PHE A 163 17.79 11.77 -4.58
C PHE A 163 16.53 12.62 -4.48
N PHE A 164 16.04 13.07 -5.62
CA PHE A 164 14.88 13.95 -5.73
C PHE A 164 13.74 13.23 -6.46
N VAL A 165 12.53 13.39 -5.95
CA VAL A 165 11.31 12.89 -6.59
C VAL A 165 10.19 13.91 -6.49
N SER A 166 9.22 13.79 -7.39
CA SER A 166 7.93 14.48 -7.20
C SER A 166 7.28 14.04 -5.89
N THR A 167 6.70 14.99 -5.15
CA THR A 167 5.84 14.69 -4.00
C THR A 167 4.46 14.21 -4.40
N LYS A 168 4.14 14.23 -5.70
CA LYS A 168 2.83 13.88 -6.23
C LYS A 168 2.85 12.48 -6.81
N CYS A 169 1.97 11.63 -6.31
CA CYS A 169 1.77 10.29 -6.83
C CYS A 169 1.40 10.32 -8.33
N ALA A 170 2.11 9.55 -9.15
CA ALA A 170 1.83 9.44 -10.59
C ALA A 170 0.49 8.77 -10.96
N HIS A 171 -0.30 8.33 -9.97
CA HIS A 171 -1.67 7.84 -10.20
C HIS A 171 -2.66 9.00 -10.35
N LEU A 172 -3.01 9.64 -9.24
CA LEU A 172 -4.00 10.74 -9.20
C LEU A 172 -3.46 11.99 -8.51
N GLY A 173 -2.17 12.04 -8.16
CA GLY A 173 -1.56 13.21 -7.54
C GLY A 173 -1.88 13.40 -6.06
N CYS A 174 -2.07 12.33 -5.28
CA CYS A 174 -2.00 12.42 -3.80
C CYS A 174 -0.57 12.71 -3.34
N GLU A 175 -0.40 13.37 -2.19
CA GLU A 175 0.92 13.54 -1.56
C GLU A 175 1.51 12.18 -1.18
N LEU A 176 2.78 11.98 -1.49
CA LEU A 176 3.53 10.79 -1.13
C LEU A 176 4.14 10.95 0.27
N HIS A 177 4.14 9.85 1.01
CA HIS A 177 4.69 9.77 2.35
C HIS A 177 5.90 8.85 2.34
N TRP A 178 6.93 9.19 3.12
CA TRP A 178 8.11 8.35 3.24
C TRP A 178 7.81 7.06 4.02
N ASN A 179 8.49 5.98 3.65
CA ASN A 179 8.54 4.73 4.40
C ASN A 179 10.01 4.42 4.73
N ALA A 180 10.40 4.64 5.98
CA ALA A 180 11.81 4.56 6.38
C ALA A 180 12.35 3.13 6.44
N ASP A 181 11.49 2.13 6.68
CA ASP A 181 11.91 0.73 6.74
C ASP A 181 12.25 0.16 5.35
N GLU A 182 11.55 0.62 4.32
CA GLU A 182 11.67 0.10 2.95
C GLU A 182 12.36 1.07 1.99
N LEU A 183 12.64 2.30 2.44
CA LEU A 183 13.21 3.38 1.64
C LEU A 183 12.37 3.68 0.39
N THR A 184 11.06 3.83 0.59
CA THR A 184 10.08 4.07 -0.48
C THR A 184 9.25 5.32 -0.25
N TRP A 185 8.72 5.86 -1.34
CA TRP A 185 7.67 6.86 -1.33
C TRP A 185 6.33 6.17 -1.58
N ASP A 186 5.45 6.23 -0.59
CA ASP A 186 4.20 5.48 -0.54
C ASP A 186 3.00 6.43 -0.65
N CYS A 187 2.05 6.11 -1.51
CA CYS A 187 0.81 6.85 -1.66
C CYS A 187 -0.27 6.34 -0.69
N PRO A 188 -0.66 7.11 0.35
CA PRO A 188 -1.60 6.65 1.37
C PRO A 188 -3.06 6.57 0.89
N CYS A 189 -3.35 7.10 -0.29
CA CYS A 189 -4.69 7.10 -0.89
C CYS A 189 -5.05 5.74 -1.47
N HIS A 190 -4.27 5.26 -2.43
CA HIS A 190 -4.60 4.08 -3.25
C HIS A 190 -3.50 3.02 -3.25
N GLY A 191 -2.40 3.25 -2.52
CA GLY A 191 -1.38 2.23 -2.29
C GLY A 191 -0.22 2.19 -3.28
N SER A 192 -0.17 3.06 -4.30
CA SER A 192 0.99 3.11 -5.20
C SER A 192 2.28 3.39 -4.46
N ARG A 193 3.36 2.76 -4.89
CA ARG A 193 4.68 2.91 -4.26
C ARG A 193 5.77 3.12 -5.28
N PHE A 194 6.80 3.82 -4.83
CA PHE A 194 7.97 4.15 -5.63
C PHE A 194 9.21 3.94 -4.78
N ASP A 195 10.31 3.47 -5.37
CA ASP A 195 11.58 3.44 -4.66
C ASP A 195 12.07 4.87 -4.36
N TYR A 196 13.15 4.99 -3.60
CA TYR A 196 13.71 6.29 -3.27
C TYR A 196 14.19 7.10 -4.49
N ASN A 197 14.36 6.47 -5.65
CA ASN A 197 14.69 7.11 -6.93
C ASN A 197 13.45 7.47 -7.76
N GLY A 198 12.24 7.16 -7.28
CA GLY A 198 11.00 7.44 -7.97
C GLY A 198 10.57 6.38 -8.99
N LYS A 199 11.25 5.23 -9.05
CA LYS A 199 10.81 4.11 -9.90
C LYS A 199 9.59 3.45 -9.29
N LEU A 200 8.58 3.19 -10.11
CA LEU A 200 7.36 2.48 -9.70
C LEU A 200 7.70 1.08 -9.18
N ILE A 201 7.23 0.79 -7.97
CA ILE A 201 7.28 -0.55 -7.34
C ILE A 201 5.89 -1.18 -7.38
N GLU A 202 4.86 -0.42 -7.04
CA GLU A 202 3.51 -0.94 -6.83
C GLU A 202 2.45 -0.06 -7.48
N SER A 203 1.48 -0.71 -8.10
CA SER A 203 0.31 -0.14 -8.77
C SER A 203 -0.64 0.53 -7.74
N PRO A 204 -1.69 1.29 -8.13
CA PRO A 204 -2.26 1.52 -9.46
C PRO A 204 -1.55 2.54 -10.36
N ALA A 205 -0.55 3.28 -9.89
CA ALA A 205 0.24 4.13 -10.77
C ALA A 205 0.85 3.31 -11.91
N THR A 206 0.93 3.89 -13.11
CA THR A 206 1.43 3.22 -14.32
C THR A 206 2.73 3.84 -14.84
N LYS A 207 3.27 4.81 -14.11
CA LYS A 207 4.47 5.58 -14.47
C LYS A 207 5.35 5.81 -13.24
N ASN A 208 6.62 6.07 -13.47
CA ASN A 208 7.56 6.54 -12.44
C ASN A 208 7.24 7.98 -12.02
N LEU A 209 7.84 8.45 -10.91
CA LEU A 209 7.78 9.85 -10.46
C LEU A 209 8.76 10.76 -11.18
N VAL A 210 9.80 10.16 -11.74
CA VAL A 210 10.83 10.83 -12.53
C VAL A 210 10.77 10.25 -13.95
N ASP A 211 10.77 11.13 -14.93
CA ASP A 211 10.94 10.73 -16.33
C ASP A 211 12.44 10.40 -16.52
N ASN A 212 12.73 9.16 -16.93
CA ASN A 212 14.08 8.72 -17.29
C ASN A 212 14.43 9.14 -18.72
#